data_AF-A0A972Y3X3-F1
#
_entry.id   AF-A0A972Y3X3-F1
#
_cell.length_a   1.000
_cell.length_b   1.000
_cell.length_c   1.000
_cell.angle_alpha   90.00
_cell.angle_beta   90.00
_cell.angle_gamma   90.00
#
_symmetry.space_group_name_H-M   'P 1'
#
loop_
_entity.id
_entity.type
_entity.pdbx_description
1 polymer ?
#
loop_
_entity_poly.entity_id
_entity_poly.type
_entity_poly.pdbx_seq_one_letter_code
_entity_poly.pdbx_strand_id
1 'polypeptide(L)'
;MLSKIFHIRSLVKGLSWRFVALADTIVVVLFVTCAFESCSLENAVKIGASEFILKFLIFYVHERIWLSVLGKPAHTNREVLHKTISWRIIATLTTFIISGIVLDRFGEIALFIALTELFTKFCLYYIHEKFWLKIPLWKLKQRFFSKKKI
;
A
#
# COMPACT_ATOMS: atom_id res chain seq x y z
N MET A 1 -22.56 -20.26 2.85
CA MET A 1 -22.93 -18.87 2.52
C MET A 1 -22.02 -17.84 3.20
N LEU A 2 -21.89 -17.83 4.53
CA LEU A 2 -21.05 -16.87 5.28
C LEU A 2 -19.56 -16.84 4.86
N SER A 3 -18.94 -17.99 4.61
CA SER A 3 -17.52 -18.10 4.20
C SER A 3 -17.24 -17.38 2.88
N LYS A 4 -18.11 -17.53 1.87
CA LYS A 4 -17.98 -16.83 0.57
C LYS A 4 -18.05 -15.30 0.74
N ILE A 5 -18.94 -14.81 1.60
CA ILE A 5 -19.08 -13.38 1.90
C ILE A 5 -17.80 -12.82 2.55
N PHE A 6 -17.12 -13.60 3.41
CA PHE A 6 -15.84 -13.20 4.00
C PHE A 6 -14.71 -13.11 2.97
N HIS A 7 -14.62 -14.06 2.05
CA HIS A 7 -13.61 -14.07 0.99
C HIS A 7 -13.80 -12.91 0.01
N ILE A 8 -15.05 -12.63 -0.39
CA ILE A 8 -15.34 -11.50 -1.29
C ILE A 8 -15.01 -10.17 -0.60
N ARG A 9 -15.27 -10.02 0.70
CA ARG A 9 -14.93 -8.79 1.44
C ARG A 9 -13.42 -8.52 1.50
N SER A 10 -12.59 -9.53 1.77
CA SER A 10 -11.13 -9.33 1.82
C SER A 10 -10.58 -8.97 0.44
N LEU A 11 -11.12 -9.57 -0.63
CA LEU A 11 -10.80 -9.23 -2.01
C LEU A 11 -11.20 -7.79 -2.36
N VAL A 12 -12.45 -7.39 -2.09
CA VAL A 12 -12.93 -6.02 -2.37
C VAL A 12 -12.17 -4.98 -1.54
N LYS A 13 -11.89 -5.27 -0.26
CA LYS A 13 -11.09 -4.38 0.59
C LYS A 13 -9.67 -4.21 0.05
N GLY A 14 -9.01 -5.31 -0.31
CA GLY A 14 -7.66 -5.27 -0.90
C GLY A 14 -7.63 -4.56 -2.26
N LEU A 15 -8.66 -4.76 -3.08
CA LEU A 15 -8.80 -4.07 -4.37
C LEU A 15 -9.05 -2.57 -4.17
N SER A 16 -9.93 -2.19 -3.24
CA SER A 16 -10.20 -0.78 -2.92
C SER A 16 -8.96 -0.05 -2.41
N TRP A 17 -8.12 -0.72 -1.60
CA TRP A 17 -6.87 -0.14 -1.12
C TRP A 17 -5.90 0.17 -2.27
N ARG A 18 -5.83 -0.67 -3.29
CA ARG A 18 -4.97 -0.45 -4.47
C ARG A 18 -5.38 0.79 -5.26
N PHE A 19 -6.68 1.01 -5.45
CA PHE A 19 -7.18 2.23 -6.10
C PHE A 19 -6.89 3.49 -5.28
N VAL A 20 -7.07 3.43 -3.97
CA VAL A 20 -6.74 4.55 -3.06
C VAL A 20 -5.24 4.85 -3.10
N ALA A 21 -4.39 3.83 -3.07
CA ALA A 21 -2.93 4.00 -3.13
C ALA A 21 -2.46 4.56 -4.47
N LEU A 22 -3.06 4.15 -5.59
CA LEU A 22 -2.76 4.70 -6.91
C LEU A 22 -3.14 6.18 -6.99
N ALA A 23 -4.36 6.51 -6.56
CA ALA A 23 -4.85 7.89 -6.53
C ALA A 23 -3.97 8.79 -5.65
N ASP A 24 -3.59 8.30 -4.47
CA ASP A 24 -2.67 9.00 -3.56
C ASP A 24 -1.33 9.29 -4.21
N THR A 25 -0.73 8.32 -4.89
CA THR A 25 0.55 8.51 -5.58
C THR A 25 0.48 9.61 -6.63
N ILE A 26 -0.58 9.61 -7.46
CA ILE A 26 -0.80 10.65 -8.46
C ILE A 26 -0.96 12.02 -7.78
N VAL A 27 -1.75 12.10 -6.71
CA VAL A 27 -1.96 13.34 -5.95
C VAL A 27 -0.68 13.84 -5.31
N VAL A 28 0.11 12.97 -4.68
CA VAL A 28 1.39 13.33 -4.06
C VAL A 28 2.38 13.80 -5.11
N VAL A 29 2.54 13.07 -6.21
CA VAL A 29 3.48 13.46 -7.27
C VAL A 29 3.04 14.78 -7.90
N LEU A 30 1.75 14.99 -8.16
CA LEU A 30 1.23 16.28 -8.63
C LEU A 30 1.50 17.38 -7.60
N PHE A 31 1.18 17.16 -6.33
CA PHE A 31 1.39 18.16 -5.29
C PHE A 31 2.85 18.59 -5.20
N VAL A 32 3.78 17.62 -5.20
CA VAL A 32 5.21 17.91 -5.12
C VAL A 32 5.70 18.55 -6.41
N THR A 33 5.37 18.00 -7.58
CA THR A 33 5.85 18.56 -8.86
C THR A 33 5.29 19.95 -9.13
N CYS A 34 4.04 20.26 -8.79
CA CYS A 34 3.48 21.61 -8.95
C CYS A 34 3.99 22.60 -7.88
N ALA A 35 4.56 22.11 -6.77
CA ALA A 35 5.18 22.96 -5.74
C ALA A 35 6.65 23.30 -6.03
N PHE A 36 7.42 22.36 -6.62
CA PHE A 36 8.85 22.54 -6.90
C PHE A 36 9.16 22.83 -8.38
N GLU A 37 8.22 22.59 -9.28
CA GLU A 37 8.39 22.66 -10.74
C GLU A 37 7.06 23.02 -11.44
N SER A 38 7.03 22.99 -12.79
CA SER A 38 5.78 23.16 -13.55
C SER A 38 4.90 21.90 -13.46
N CYS A 39 3.59 22.11 -13.38
CA CYS A 39 2.61 21.05 -13.15
C CYS A 39 2.53 20.06 -14.34
N SER A 40 3.15 18.88 -14.21
CA SER A 40 3.20 17.83 -15.25
C SER A 40 2.39 16.60 -14.87
N LEU A 41 1.16 16.53 -15.40
CA LEU A 41 0.28 15.37 -15.19
C LEU A 41 0.85 14.09 -15.83
N GLU A 42 1.58 14.22 -16.93
CA GLU A 42 2.19 13.08 -17.62
C GLU A 42 3.19 12.35 -16.71
N ASN A 43 4.04 13.10 -16.00
CA ASN A 43 5.02 12.51 -15.09
C ASN A 43 4.34 11.83 -13.88
N ALA A 44 3.28 12.44 -13.34
CA ALA A 44 2.53 11.86 -12.22
C ALA A 44 1.87 10.53 -12.59
N VAL A 45 1.25 10.44 -13.77
CA VAL A 45 0.65 9.20 -14.26
C VAL A 45 1.72 8.14 -14.54
N LYS A 46 2.85 8.51 -15.16
CA LYS A 46 3.97 7.59 -15.41
C LYS A 46 4.54 7.00 -14.12
N ILE A 47 4.78 7.84 -13.11
CA ILE A 47 5.29 7.40 -11.80
C ILE A 47 4.26 6.48 -11.13
N GLY A 48 2.99 6.92 -11.01
CA GLY A 48 1.94 6.15 -10.36
C GLY A 48 1.70 4.77 -11.00
N ALA A 49 1.67 4.70 -12.33
CA ALA A 49 1.52 3.44 -13.06
C ALA A 49 2.74 2.53 -12.89
N SER A 50 3.95 3.09 -13.00
CA SER A 50 5.20 2.34 -12.84
C SER A 50 5.33 1.78 -11.43
N GLU A 51 4.99 2.56 -10.41
CA GLU A 51 4.98 2.11 -9.02
C GLU A 51 3.99 0.99 -8.78
N PHE A 52 2.78 1.08 -9.32
CA PHE A 52 1.79 0.03 -9.19
C PHE A 52 2.30 -1.31 -9.75
N ILE A 53 2.87 -1.29 -10.95
CA ILE A 53 3.37 -2.49 -11.63
C ILE A 53 4.63 -3.02 -10.93
N LEU A 54 5.63 -2.16 -10.70
CA LEU A 54 6.91 -2.56 -10.14
C LEU A 54 6.76 -3.04 -8.70
N LYS A 55 6.00 -2.36 -7.85
CA LYS A 55 5.76 -2.84 -6.47
C LYS A 55 5.00 -4.15 -6.45
N PHE A 56 4.10 -4.40 -7.41
CA PHE A 56 3.43 -5.70 -7.49
C PHE A 56 4.43 -6.83 -7.81
N LEU A 57 5.30 -6.62 -8.79
CA LEU A 57 6.34 -7.59 -9.18
C LEU A 57 7.38 -7.80 -8.06
N ILE A 58 7.88 -6.71 -7.49
CA ILE A 58 8.88 -6.76 -6.42
C ILE A 58 8.28 -7.38 -5.15
N PHE A 59 7.02 -7.10 -4.83
CA PHE A 59 6.34 -7.76 -3.71
C PHE A 59 6.26 -9.27 -3.91
N TYR A 60 5.93 -9.71 -5.13
CA TYR A 60 5.91 -11.14 -5.43
C TYR A 60 7.30 -11.77 -5.22
N VAL A 61 8.36 -11.14 -5.73
CA VAL A 61 9.74 -11.63 -5.56
C VAL A 61 10.14 -11.63 -4.08
N HIS A 62 9.83 -10.56 -3.35
CA HIS A 62 10.06 -10.46 -1.91
C HIS A 62 9.39 -11.59 -1.13
N GLU A 63 8.14 -11.92 -1.47
CA GLU A 63 7.43 -13.04 -0.87
C GLU A 63 8.13 -14.39 -1.15
N ARG A 64 8.62 -14.60 -2.38
CA ARG A 64 9.35 -15.82 -2.76
C ARG A 64 10.69 -15.96 -2.04
N ILE A 65 11.43 -14.86 -1.92
CA ILE A 65 12.68 -14.83 -1.16
C ILE A 65 12.39 -15.17 0.31
N TRP A 66 11.38 -14.55 0.92
CA TRP A 66 11.03 -14.83 2.31
C TRP A 66 10.58 -16.28 2.55
N LEU A 67 9.82 -16.86 1.61
CA LEU A 67 9.45 -18.27 1.68
C LEU A 67 10.68 -19.18 1.55
N SER A 68 11.64 -18.84 0.70
CA SER A 68 12.89 -19.58 0.57
C SER A 68 13.78 -19.47 1.82
N VAL A 69 13.83 -18.29 2.45
CA VAL A 69 14.66 -18.03 3.65
C VAL A 69 14.09 -18.71 4.89
N LEU A 70 12.77 -18.65 5.09
CA LEU A 70 12.13 -19.24 6.26
C LEU A 70 11.78 -20.72 6.06
N GLY A 71 11.64 -21.19 4.83
CA GLY A 71 11.13 -22.53 4.49
C GLY A 71 9.65 -22.74 4.86
N LYS A 72 8.99 -21.72 5.39
CA LYS A 72 7.60 -21.74 5.87
C LYS A 72 7.00 -20.33 5.81
N PRO A 73 5.67 -20.20 5.78
CA PRO A 73 5.04 -18.89 5.96
C PRO A 73 5.41 -18.30 7.33
N ALA A 74 5.62 -16.98 7.37
CA ALA A 74 5.88 -16.27 8.62
C ALA A 74 4.65 -16.37 9.54
N HIS A 75 4.84 -16.91 10.74
CA HIS A 75 3.77 -17.09 11.72
C HIS A 75 4.07 -16.38 13.05
N THR A 76 5.35 -16.20 13.37
CA THR A 76 5.74 -15.53 14.62
C THR A 76 5.73 -14.01 14.44
N ASN A 77 5.46 -13.28 15.52
CA ASN A 77 5.44 -11.81 15.52
C ASN A 77 6.78 -11.22 15.02
N ARG A 78 7.91 -11.86 15.35
CA ARG A 78 9.25 -11.40 14.94
C ARG A 78 9.48 -11.56 13.44
N GLU A 79 9.10 -12.71 12.87
CA GLU A 79 9.20 -12.95 11.42
C GLU A 79 8.31 -11.96 10.64
N VAL A 80 7.08 -11.75 11.09
CA VAL A 80 6.13 -10.81 10.47
C VAL A 80 6.65 -9.36 10.55
N LEU A 81 7.24 -8.97 11.68
CA LEU A 81 7.82 -7.64 11.86
C LEU A 81 9.00 -7.42 10.89
N HIS A 82 9.97 -8.35 10.84
CA HIS A 82 11.12 -8.24 9.93
C HIS A 82 10.70 -8.23 8.47
N LYS A 83 9.73 -9.07 8.10
CA LYS A 83 9.16 -9.10 6.75
C LYS A 83 8.48 -7.78 6.38
N THR A 84 7.74 -7.18 7.32
CA THR A 84 7.09 -5.87 7.10
C THR A 84 8.12 -4.77 6.95
N ILE A 85 9.13 -4.71 7.82
CA ILE A 85 10.20 -3.70 7.76
C ILE A 85 10.97 -3.81 6.43
N SER A 86 11.37 -5.03 6.05
CA SER A 86 12.07 -5.25 4.76
C SER A 86 11.23 -4.80 3.57
N TRP A 87 9.92 -5.08 3.57
CA TRP A 87 9.01 -4.60 2.53
C TRP A 87 8.92 -3.06 2.50
N ARG A 88 8.84 -2.39 3.65
CA ARG A 88 8.79 -0.92 3.70
C ARG A 88 10.05 -0.27 3.13
N ILE A 89 11.22 -0.81 3.46
CA ILE A 89 12.49 -0.31 2.93
C ILE A 89 12.53 -0.45 1.40
N ILE A 90 12.21 -1.64 0.88
CA ILE A 90 12.21 -1.92 -0.56
C ILE A 90 11.18 -1.06 -1.30
N ALA A 91 9.98 -0.90 -0.74
CA ALA A 91 8.93 -0.11 -1.37
C ALA A 91 9.30 1.38 -1.45
N THR A 92 9.86 1.97 -0.39
CA THR A 92 10.28 3.38 -0.40
C THR A 92 11.47 3.62 -1.33
N LEU A 93 12.44 2.71 -1.36
CA LEU A 93 13.55 2.76 -2.33
C LEU A 93 13.05 2.69 -3.76
N THR A 94 12.06 1.84 -4.03
CA THR A 94 11.45 1.71 -5.36
C THR A 94 10.79 3.03 -5.80
N THR A 95 10.03 3.69 -4.92
CA THR A 95 9.44 5.01 -5.21
C THR A 95 10.53 6.03 -5.52
N PHE A 96 11.55 6.13 -4.66
CA PHE A 96 12.66 7.06 -4.85
C PHE A 96 13.36 6.87 -6.20
N ILE A 97 13.65 5.61 -6.57
CA ILE A 97 14.29 5.29 -7.84
C ILE A 97 13.38 5.63 -9.03
N ILE A 98 12.10 5.24 -8.99
CA ILE A 98 11.15 5.51 -10.08
C ILE A 98 10.95 7.01 -10.27
N SER A 99 10.70 7.75 -9.19
CA SER A 99 10.54 9.19 -9.25
C SER A 99 11.81 9.88 -9.75
N GLY A 100 12.98 9.46 -9.29
CA GLY A 100 14.26 10.00 -9.75
C GLY A 100 14.53 9.74 -11.24
N ILE A 101 14.24 8.54 -11.74
CA ILE A 101 14.37 8.18 -13.17
C ILE A 101 13.39 9.00 -14.02
N VAL A 102 12.12 9.08 -13.63
CA VAL A 102 11.08 9.74 -14.45
C VAL A 102 11.26 11.26 -14.48
N LEU A 103 11.74 11.84 -13.38
CA LEU A 103 11.97 13.29 -13.28
C LEU A 103 13.38 13.69 -13.75
N ASP A 104 14.25 12.72 -14.07
CA ASP A 104 15.68 12.92 -14.35
C ASP A 104 16.41 13.75 -13.27
N ARG A 105 15.94 13.64 -12.02
CA ARG A 105 16.46 14.37 -10.85
C ARG A 105 16.51 13.46 -9.64
N PHE A 106 17.68 12.88 -9.40
CA PHE A 106 17.99 12.16 -8.15
C PHE A 106 18.47 13.14 -7.09
N GLY A 107 17.53 13.81 -6.43
CA GLY A 107 17.83 14.81 -5.40
C GLY A 107 16.69 14.97 -4.40
N GLU A 108 16.53 16.18 -3.89
CA GLU A 108 15.56 16.52 -2.84
C GLU A 108 14.11 16.21 -3.25
N ILE A 109 13.75 16.43 -4.51
CA ILE A 109 12.37 16.23 -5.00
C ILE A 109 11.97 14.75 -4.94
N ALA A 110 12.79 13.84 -5.47
CA ALA A 110 12.49 12.40 -5.45
C ALA A 110 12.43 11.85 -4.02
N LEU A 111 13.32 12.33 -3.14
CA LEU A 111 13.28 11.97 -1.72
C LEU A 111 12.01 12.48 -1.04
N PHE A 112 11.62 13.73 -1.33
CA PHE A 112 10.41 14.33 -0.79
C PHE A 112 9.17 13.56 -1.23
N ILE A 113 9.06 13.18 -2.51
CA ILE A 113 7.98 12.31 -3.00
C ILE A 113 7.93 11.00 -2.21
N ALA A 114 9.06 10.31 -2.07
CA ALA A 114 9.11 9.03 -1.37
C ALA A 114 8.71 9.13 0.11
N LEU A 115 9.12 10.21 0.80
CA LEU A 115 8.77 10.46 2.20
C LEU A 115 7.31 10.89 2.37
N THR A 116 6.83 11.81 1.53
CA THR A 116 5.43 12.25 1.55
C THR A 116 4.51 11.07 1.27
N GLU A 117 4.83 10.26 0.27
CA GLU A 117 4.08 9.03 -0.03
C GLU A 117 4.02 8.09 1.18
N LEU A 118 5.15 7.85 1.84
CA LEU A 118 5.18 6.98 3.00
C LEU A 118 4.19 7.48 4.06
N PHE A 119 4.24 8.77 4.37
CA PHE A 119 3.36 9.39 5.36
C PHE A 119 1.88 9.39 4.94
N THR A 120 1.55 9.81 3.72
CA THR A 120 0.16 9.89 3.24
C THR A 120 -0.48 8.51 3.18
N LYS A 121 0.24 7.49 2.70
CA LYS A 121 -0.26 6.11 2.64
C LYS A 121 -0.52 5.53 4.04
N PHE A 122 0.30 5.87 5.04
CA PHE A 122 0.00 5.49 6.43
C PHE A 122 -1.31 6.12 6.93
N CYS A 123 -1.50 7.43 6.72
CA CYS A 123 -2.72 8.13 7.12
C CYS A 123 -3.96 7.61 6.39
N LEU A 124 -3.89 7.46 5.07
CA LEU A 124 -4.99 6.95 4.25
C LEU A 124 -5.35 5.52 4.60
N TYR A 125 -4.37 4.66 4.91
CA TYR A 125 -4.64 3.29 5.32
C TYR A 125 -5.44 3.24 6.61
N TYR A 126 -5.06 4.05 7.59
CA TYR A 126 -5.81 4.15 8.84
C TYR A 126 -7.25 4.62 8.62
N ILE A 127 -7.46 5.65 7.79
CA ILE A 127 -8.81 6.16 7.46
C ILE A 127 -9.62 5.11 6.70
N HIS A 128 -9.01 4.43 5.73
CA HIS A 128 -9.63 3.36 4.94
C HIS A 128 -10.10 2.22 5.84
N GLU A 129 -9.25 1.76 6.75
CA GLU A 129 -9.61 0.75 7.76
C GLU A 129 -10.78 1.20 8.63
N LYS A 130 -10.76 2.44 9.13
CA LYS A 130 -11.84 2.99 9.94
C LYS A 130 -13.15 3.11 9.17
N PHE A 131 -13.10 3.49 7.90
CA PHE A 131 -14.28 3.54 7.03
C PHE A 131 -14.91 2.14 6.89
N TRP A 132 -14.09 1.11 6.65
CA TRP A 132 -14.54 -0.28 6.54
C TRP A 132 -15.13 -0.86 7.84
N LEU A 133 -14.80 -0.29 9.00
CA LEU A 133 -15.40 -0.66 10.28
C LEU A 133 -16.79 -0.04 10.49
N LYS A 134 -17.12 1.09 9.84
CA LYS A 134 -18.41 1.78 9.97
C LYS A 134 -19.53 1.15 9.15
N ILE A 135 -19.22 0.32 8.15
CA ILE A 135 -20.21 -0.29 7.27
C ILE A 135 -21.11 -1.26 8.08
N PRO A 136 -22.45 -1.06 8.11
CA PRO A 136 -23.37 -1.69 9.07
C PRO A 136 -23.49 -3.22 8.95
N LEU A 137 -23.12 -3.80 7.80
CA LEU A 137 -22.95 -5.25 7.58
C LEU A 137 -22.00 -5.90 8.62
N TRP A 138 -21.21 -5.10 9.33
CA TRP A 138 -20.23 -5.51 10.33
C TRP A 138 -20.79 -5.59 11.77
N LYS A 139 -21.72 -4.70 12.16
CA LYS A 139 -22.26 -4.62 13.54
C LYS A 139 -23.22 -5.76 13.88
N LEU A 140 -24.06 -6.17 12.94
CA LEU A 140 -25.02 -7.26 13.14
C LEU A 140 -24.32 -8.58 13.49
N LYS A 141 -23.09 -8.79 13.01
CA LYS A 141 -22.39 -10.08 13.07
C LYS A 141 -21.48 -10.27 14.30
N GLN A 142 -20.87 -9.20 14.84
CA GLN A 142 -20.19 -9.30 16.15
C GLN A 142 -21.16 -9.69 17.26
N ARG A 143 -22.40 -9.19 17.23
CA ARG A 143 -23.48 -9.60 18.14
C ARG A 143 -23.81 -11.09 18.04
N PHE A 144 -23.83 -11.68 16.84
CA PHE A 144 -24.10 -13.12 16.65
C PHE A 144 -22.96 -14.03 17.15
N PHE A 145 -21.69 -13.66 16.92
CA PHE A 145 -20.55 -14.44 17.44
C PHE A 145 -20.32 -14.24 18.95
N SER A 146 -20.62 -13.05 19.48
CA SER A 146 -20.58 -12.77 20.93
C SER A 146 -21.68 -13.54 21.68
N LYS A 147 -22.84 -13.80 21.06
CA LYS A 147 -23.93 -14.59 21.67
C LYS A 147 -23.75 -16.10 21.59
N LYS A 148 -22.81 -16.61 20.77
CA LYS A 148 -22.54 -18.05 20.62
C LYS A 148 -21.43 -18.56 21.55
N LYS A 149 -20.94 -17.69 22.43
CA LYS A 149 -19.85 -17.96 23.39
C LYS A 149 -20.36 -17.98 24.84
N ILE A 150 -21.67 -18.13 25.04
CA ILE A 150 -22.36 -18.36 26.31
C ILE A 150 -23.13 -19.67 26.15
#